data_AF-A0A9D2ME32-F1
#
_entry.id   AF-A0A9D2ME32-F1
#
_cell.length_a   1.000
_cell.length_b   1.000
_cell.length_c   1.000
_cell.angle_alpha   90.00
_cell.angle_beta   90.00
_cell.angle_gamma   90.00
#
_symmetry.space_group_name_H-M   'P 1'
#
loop_
_entity.id
_entity.type
_entity.pdbx_description
1 polymer ?
#
loop_
_entity_poly.entity_id
_entity_poly.type
_entity_poly.pdbx_seq_one_letter_code
_entity_poly.pdbx_strand_id
1 'polypeptide(L)'
;QYMLSSILTTAALQVDLNLYIDDLTRITAEKERIGAELNVAAKIQSDMLPCIFPAFPDYPEFDIYAAMTPAKEVGGDFYDFFLVDNDHLALVMADVSGKGVPAALFMMISKTCWL
;
A
#
# COMPACT_ATOMS: atom_id res chain seq x y z
N GLN A 1 -56.48 -7.41 -15.56
CA GLN A 1 -55.91 -6.52 -14.53
C GLN A 1 -54.64 -7.10 -13.89
N TYR A 2 -54.65 -8.35 -13.39
CA TYR A 2 -53.47 -9.01 -12.79
C TYR A 2 -52.26 -9.21 -13.72
N MET A 3 -52.47 -9.46 -15.01
CA MET A 3 -51.39 -9.59 -16.01
C MET A 3 -50.60 -8.28 -16.20
N LEU A 4 -51.30 -7.15 -16.24
CA LEU A 4 -50.69 -5.83 -16.42
C LEU A 4 -49.90 -5.40 -15.19
N SER A 5 -50.39 -5.67 -13.98
CA SER A 5 -49.63 -5.40 -12.76
C SER A 5 -48.37 -6.24 -12.68
N SER A 6 -48.42 -7.54 -13.01
CA SER A 6 -47.24 -8.40 -13.02
C SER A 6 -46.17 -7.93 -14.01
N ILE A 7 -46.57 -7.52 -15.23
CA ILE A 7 -45.64 -7.00 -16.24
C ILE A 7 -45.00 -5.70 -15.77
N LEU A 8 -45.78 -4.80 -15.17
CA LEU A 8 -45.27 -3.55 -14.60
C LEU A 8 -44.30 -3.79 -13.44
N THR A 9 -44.59 -4.75 -12.56
CA THR A 9 -43.69 -5.10 -11.44
C THR A 9 -42.40 -5.72 -11.94
N THR A 10 -42.45 -6.64 -12.93
CA THR A 10 -41.23 -7.22 -13.53
C THR A 10 -40.39 -6.16 -14.24
N ALA A 11 -41.03 -5.24 -14.96
CA ALA A 11 -40.32 -4.14 -15.61
C ALA A 11 -39.67 -3.19 -14.58
N ALA A 12 -40.36 -2.85 -13.50
CA ALA A 12 -39.80 -2.04 -12.42
C ALA A 12 -38.62 -2.72 -11.73
N LEU A 13 -38.77 -4.01 -11.38
CA LEU A 13 -37.69 -4.80 -10.80
C LEU A 13 -36.46 -4.88 -11.72
N GLN A 14 -36.67 -4.96 -13.03
CA GLN A 14 -35.57 -5.01 -14.00
C GLN A 14 -34.84 -3.67 -14.14
N VAL A 15 -35.56 -2.55 -14.00
CA VAL A 15 -34.94 -1.22 -13.93
C VAL A 15 -34.12 -1.07 -12.65
N ASP A 16 -34.67 -1.44 -11.48
CA ASP A 16 -33.96 -1.38 -10.21
C ASP A 16 -32.69 -2.26 -10.20
N LEU A 17 -32.77 -3.46 -10.78
CA LEU A 17 -31.62 -4.36 -10.87
C LEU A 17 -30.51 -3.78 -11.74
N ASN A 18 -30.86 -3.16 -12.87
CA ASN A 18 -29.89 -2.52 -13.75
C ASN A 18 -29.25 -1.29 -13.08
N LEU A 19 -30.01 -0.48 -12.35
CA LEU A 19 -29.48 0.63 -11.56
C LEU A 19 -28.51 0.13 -10.49
N TYR A 20 -28.86 -0.97 -9.81
CA TYR A 20 -27.99 -1.56 -8.80
C TYR A 20 -26.69 -2.11 -9.40
N ILE A 21 -26.76 -2.74 -10.57
CA ILE A 21 -25.57 -3.20 -11.30
C ILE A 21 -24.69 -2.01 -11.70
N ASP A 22 -25.27 -0.93 -12.20
CA ASP A 22 -24.53 0.27 -12.61
C ASP A 22 -23.84 0.96 -11.42
N ASP A 23 -24.52 1.04 -10.27
CA ASP A 23 -23.92 1.57 -9.04
C ASP A 23 -22.76 0.67 -8.56
N LEU A 24 -22.94 -0.65 -8.60
CA LEU A 24 -21.87 -1.58 -8.22
C LEU A 24 -20.67 -1.52 -9.16
N THR A 25 -20.87 -1.45 -10.48
CA THR A 25 -19.76 -1.31 -11.43
C THR A 25 -19.03 0.00 -11.21
N ARG A 26 -19.75 1.09 -10.92
CA ARG A 26 -19.14 2.39 -10.62
C ARG A 26 -18.31 2.37 -9.33
N ILE A 27 -18.86 1.81 -8.24
CA ILE A 27 -18.13 1.66 -6.97
C ILE A 27 -16.90 0.76 -7.14
N THR A 28 -17.02 -0.32 -7.90
CA THR A 28 -15.93 -1.25 -8.16
C THR A 28 -14.82 -0.58 -8.97
N ALA A 29 -15.16 0.15 -10.02
CA ALA A 29 -14.20 0.89 -10.82
C ALA A 29 -13.46 1.97 -10.01
N GLU A 30 -14.16 2.70 -9.15
CA GLU A 30 -13.54 3.69 -8.25
C GLU A 30 -12.55 3.01 -7.29
N LYS A 31 -12.96 1.87 -6.70
CA LYS A 31 -12.13 1.09 -5.79
C LYS A 31 -10.89 0.51 -6.48
N GLU A 32 -11.04 0.01 -7.70
CA GLU A 32 -9.91 -0.48 -8.52
C GLU A 32 -8.93 0.65 -8.85
N ARG A 33 -9.44 1.84 -9.20
CA ARG A 33 -8.59 3.01 -9.46
C ARG A 33 -7.77 3.39 -8.23
N ILE A 34 -8.41 3.45 -7.06
CA ILE A 34 -7.72 3.72 -5.80
C ILE A 34 -6.70 2.61 -5.51
N GLY A 35 -7.06 1.34 -5.69
CA GLY A 35 -6.15 0.21 -5.53
C GLY A 35 -4.91 0.30 -6.42
N ALA A 36 -5.07 0.77 -7.67
CA ALA A 36 -3.94 0.99 -8.57
C ALA A 36 -3.01 2.12 -8.08
N GLU A 37 -3.56 3.26 -7.63
CA GLU A 37 -2.78 4.35 -7.05
C GLU A 37 -2.01 3.89 -5.79
N LEU A 38 -2.65 3.06 -4.94
CA LEU A 38 -2.03 2.46 -3.75
C LEU A 38 -0.87 1.51 -4.10
N ASN A 39 -1.03 0.67 -5.12
CA ASN A 39 0.04 -0.22 -5.58
C ASN A 39 1.25 0.55 -6.12
N VAL A 40 1.03 1.70 -6.77
CA VAL A 40 2.13 2.57 -7.19
C VAL A 40 2.85 3.14 -5.97
N ALA A 41 2.12 3.65 -4.99
CA ALA A 41 2.71 4.17 -3.74
C ALA A 41 3.47 3.08 -2.97
N ALA A 42 2.94 1.85 -2.92
CA ALA A 42 3.61 0.68 -2.35
C ALA A 42 4.96 0.40 -3.00
N LYS A 43 5.00 0.48 -4.33
CA LYS A 43 6.21 0.25 -5.08
C LYS A 43 7.26 1.33 -4.81
N ILE A 44 6.85 2.59 -4.79
CA ILE A 44 7.73 3.72 -4.43
C ILE A 44 8.26 3.54 -3.01
N GLN A 45 7.41 3.15 -2.05
CA GLN A 45 7.81 2.88 -0.67
C GLN A 45 8.84 1.76 -0.58
N SER A 46 8.62 0.66 -1.32
CA SER A 46 9.55 -0.47 -1.37
C SER A 46 10.89 -0.09 -2.00
N ASP A 47 10.87 0.72 -3.07
CA ASP A 47 12.08 1.19 -3.74
C ASP A 47 12.89 2.17 -2.87
N MET A 48 12.23 2.87 -1.93
CA MET A 48 12.90 3.72 -0.94
C MET A 48 13.62 2.93 0.17
N LEU A 49 13.32 1.65 0.37
CA LEU A 49 13.97 0.85 1.41
C LEU A 49 15.32 0.31 0.92
N PRO A 50 16.33 0.20 1.80
CA PRO A 50 17.62 -0.35 1.42
C PRO A 50 17.49 -1.81 1.00
N CYS A 51 17.56 -2.08 -0.30
CA CYS A 51 17.40 -3.42 -0.87
C CYS A 51 18.63 -3.89 -1.66
N ILE A 52 19.70 -3.10 -1.67
CA ILE A 52 20.97 -3.44 -2.31
C ILE A 52 21.86 -4.12 -1.26
N PHE A 53 22.21 -5.38 -1.52
CA PHE A 53 23.08 -6.19 -0.69
C PHE A 53 24.24 -6.77 -1.51
N PRO A 54 25.44 -6.93 -0.93
CA PRO A 54 25.82 -6.57 0.44
C PRO A 54 25.85 -5.04 0.62
N ALA A 55 25.34 -4.58 1.76
CA ALA A 55 25.20 -3.16 2.07
C ALA A 55 26.57 -2.45 2.18
N PHE A 56 27.57 -3.18 2.68
CA PHE A 56 28.90 -2.66 2.99
C PHE A 56 29.99 -3.61 2.46
N PRO A 57 30.20 -3.66 1.12
CA PRO A 57 31.16 -4.58 0.50
C PRO A 57 32.62 -4.34 0.95
N ASP A 58 32.93 -3.14 1.44
CA ASP A 58 34.27 -2.77 1.92
C ASP A 58 34.57 -3.23 3.36
N TYR A 59 33.57 -3.76 4.09
CA TYR A 59 33.71 -4.23 5.47
C TYR A 59 33.55 -5.75 5.54
N PRO A 60 34.64 -6.54 5.49
CA PRO A 60 34.58 -8.00 5.49
C PRO A 60 34.19 -8.60 6.86
N GLU A 61 34.09 -7.78 7.90
CA GLU A 61 33.86 -8.21 9.28
C GLU A 61 32.39 -8.49 9.59
N PHE A 62 31.46 -7.89 8.84
CA PHE A 62 30.03 -8.09 9.02
C PHE A 62 29.27 -7.96 7.70
N ASP A 63 28.13 -8.65 7.61
CA ASP A 63 27.22 -8.55 6.47
C ASP A 63 25.81 -8.29 7.01
N ILE A 64 25.04 -7.47 6.29
CA ILE A 64 23.69 -7.06 6.70
C ILE A 64 22.73 -7.48 5.61
N TYR A 65 21.66 -8.15 6.02
CA TYR A 65 20.53 -8.48 5.17
C TYR A 65 19.27 -7.94 5.83
N ALA A 66 18.42 -7.32 5.03
CA ALA A 66 17.10 -6.91 5.45
C ALA A 66 16.08 -7.30 4.38
N ALA A 67 14.92 -7.75 4.84
CA ALA A 67 13.78 -8.06 4.00
C ALA A 67 12.53 -7.58 4.73
N MET A 68 11.61 -6.95 3.98
CA MET A 68 10.33 -6.52 4.52
C MET A 68 9.23 -7.01 3.60
N THR A 69 8.26 -7.71 4.16
CA THR A 69 7.07 -8.17 3.45
C THR A 69 5.86 -7.44 4.04
N PRO A 70 5.33 -6.41 3.36
CA PRO A 70 4.19 -5.68 3.87
C PRO A 70 2.93 -6.55 3.89
N ALA A 71 2.09 -6.40 4.92
CA ALA A 71 0.87 -7.18 5.10
C ALA A 71 -0.33 -6.69 4.26
N LYS A 72 -0.24 -5.50 3.67
CA LYS A 72 -1.23 -4.84 2.78
C LYS A 72 -0.47 -4.14 1.63
N GLU A 73 -1.19 -3.40 0.77
CA GLU A 73 -0.54 -2.60 -0.29
C GLU A 73 0.53 -1.66 0.29
N VAL A 74 0.23 -0.93 1.37
CA VAL A 74 1.19 0.01 1.99
C VAL A 74 1.24 -0.14 3.52
N GLY A 75 2.46 -0.10 4.07
CA GLY A 75 2.76 -0.32 5.50
C GLY A 75 3.28 0.93 6.21
N GLY A 76 3.23 0.94 7.53
CA GLY A 76 3.90 1.96 8.36
C GLY A 76 5.34 1.59 8.71
N ASP A 77 5.66 0.31 8.57
CA ASP A 77 6.93 -0.29 8.96
C ASP A 77 8.03 0.14 7.99
N PHE A 78 9.18 0.52 8.52
CA PHE A 78 10.38 0.76 7.75
C PHE A 78 11.64 0.41 8.51
N TYR A 79 12.67 0.13 7.75
CA TYR A 79 14.02 -0.02 8.26
C TYR A 79 14.97 0.86 7.47
N ASP A 80 16.03 1.29 8.14
CA ASP A 80 17.17 1.94 7.51
C ASP A 80 18.46 1.48 8.19
N PHE A 81 19.56 1.49 7.46
CA PHE A 81 20.86 1.18 8.02
C PHE A 81 21.94 2.01 7.35
N PHE A 82 22.84 2.57 8.15
CA PHE A 82 23.93 3.40 7.67
C PHE A 82 25.10 3.36 8.65
N LEU A 83 26.30 3.62 8.14
CA LEU A 83 27.48 3.81 8.96
C LEU A 83 27.53 5.26 9.44
N VAL A 84 27.57 5.47 10.76
CA VAL A 84 27.76 6.80 11.36
C VAL A 84 29.22 7.23 11.22
N ASP A 85 30.13 6.26 11.31
CA ASP A 85 31.56 6.39 11.08
C ASP A 85 32.14 5.01 10.66
N ASN A 86 33.46 4.85 10.66
CA ASN A 86 34.12 3.63 10.20
C ASN A 86 33.91 2.41 11.11
N ASP A 87 33.33 2.55 12.31
CA ASP A 87 33.22 1.45 13.28
C ASP A 87 31.83 1.35 13.94
N HIS A 88 30.95 2.34 13.73
CA HIS A 88 29.61 2.39 14.30
C HIS A 88 28.55 2.28 13.21
N LEU A 89 27.86 1.14 13.20
CA LEU A 89 26.67 0.89 12.40
C LEU A 89 25.41 1.34 13.14
N ALA A 90 24.63 2.22 12.52
CA ALA A 90 23.28 2.56 12.96
C ALA A 90 22.26 1.70 12.21
N LEU A 91 21.39 1.04 12.96
CA LEU A 91 20.22 0.34 12.45
C LEU A 91 18.97 1.05 12.99
N VAL A 92 18.06 1.43 12.09
CA VAL A 92 16.77 2.02 12.41
C VAL A 92 15.70 1.02 12.03
N MET A 93 14.81 0.69 12.97
CA MET A 93 13.58 -0.04 12.72
C MET A 93 12.44 0.74 13.37
N ALA A 94 11.42 1.05 12.60
CA ALA A 94 10.30 1.83 13.07
C ALA A 94 8.99 1.22 12.57
N ASP A 95 8.03 1.12 13.49
CA ASP A 95 6.66 0.73 13.22
C ASP A 95 5.76 1.95 13.46
N VAL A 96 5.16 2.47 12.39
CA VAL A 96 4.20 3.56 12.51
C VAL A 96 2.83 2.96 12.80
N SER A 97 2.29 3.28 13.99
CA SER A 97 0.95 2.88 14.41
C SER A 97 -0.12 3.31 13.39
N GLY A 98 -0.62 2.34 12.64
CA GLY A 98 -1.58 2.54 11.57
C GLY A 98 -1.36 1.52 10.44
N LYS A 99 -2.30 1.43 9.50
CA LYS A 99 -2.14 0.63 8.28
C LYS A 99 -2.76 1.39 7.12
N GLY A 100 -2.23 1.19 5.91
CA GLY A 100 -2.71 1.91 4.74
C GLY A 100 -1.96 3.23 4.49
N VAL A 101 -2.54 4.07 3.64
CA VAL A 101 -1.90 5.29 3.09
C VAL A 101 -1.35 6.25 4.15
N PRO A 102 -2.09 6.59 5.22
CA PRO A 102 -1.61 7.60 6.15
C PRO A 102 -0.33 7.16 6.88
N ALA A 103 -0.20 5.87 7.20
CA ALA A 103 0.99 5.33 7.86
C ALA A 103 2.20 5.35 6.93
N ALA A 104 2.02 4.99 5.65
CA ALA A 104 3.09 5.03 4.65
C ALA A 104 3.57 6.45 4.34
N LEU A 105 2.65 7.42 4.30
CA LEU A 105 3.02 8.83 4.12
C LEU A 105 3.87 9.34 5.29
N PHE A 106 3.49 8.96 6.52
CA PHE A 106 4.21 9.35 7.72
C PHE A 106 5.61 8.71 7.80
N MET A 107 5.72 7.45 7.40
CA MET A 107 6.99 6.74 7.22
C MET A 107 7.92 7.47 6.25
N MET A 108 7.42 7.86 5.06
CA MET A 108 8.24 8.58 4.07
C MET A 108 8.74 9.92 4.63
N ILE A 109 7.86 10.71 5.26
CA ILE A 109 8.25 12.00 5.86
C ILE A 109 9.31 11.78 6.95
N SER A 110 9.12 10.77 7.81
CA SER A 110 10.06 10.46 8.90
C SER A 110 11.43 10.06 8.36
N LYS A 111 11.47 9.24 7.29
CA LYS A 111 12.71 8.85 6.62
C LYS A 111 13.40 10.05 5.95
N THR A 112 12.65 10.89 5.23
CA THR A 112 13.22 12.09 4.57
C THR A 112 13.71 13.13 5.56
N CYS A 113 13.10 13.26 6.75
CA CYS A 113 13.51 14.26 7.74
C CYS A 113 14.89 13.99 8.38
N TRP A 114 15.39 12.75 8.30
CA TRP A 114 16.65 12.34 8.91
C TRP A 114 17.80 12.13 7.90
N LEU A 115 17.48 12.10 6.60
CA LEU A 115 18.44 12.22 5.49
C LEU A 115 18.86 13.68 5.31
#